data_AF-A0A9E2ZBP6-F1
#
_entry.id   AF-A0A9E2ZBP6-F1
#
_cell.length_a   1.000
_cell.length_b   1.000
_cell.length_c   1.000
_cell.angle_alpha   90.00
_cell.angle_beta   90.00
_cell.angle_gamma   90.00
#
_symmetry.space_group_name_H-M   'P 1'
#
loop_
_entity.id
_entity.type
_entity.pdbx_description
1 polymer ?
#
loop_
_entity_poly.entity_id
_entity_poly.type
_entity_poly.pdbx_seq_one_letter_code
_entity_poly.pdbx_strand_id
1 'polypeptide(L)'
;MPVGALLCVVGGPTAGRPWSATAARATLRQLAVAAGVRRRFAAHQLRHAHAVGMAREGVPLVVIQRQHANLGITSIYLEGIDSSEIINTVHQRPAPVLPASAGLR
;
A
#
# COMPACT_ATOMS: atom_id res chain seq x y z
N MET A 1 3.87 32.87 13.35
CA MET A 1 4.73 32.83 12.14
C MET A 1 4.12 31.86 11.15
N PRO A 2 4.06 32.15 9.84
CA PRO A 2 3.60 31.17 8.86
C PRO A 2 4.55 29.96 8.87
N VAL A 3 3.99 28.76 8.89
CA VAL A 3 4.77 27.53 8.77
C VAL A 3 5.30 27.46 7.33
N GLY A 4 6.63 27.41 7.19
CA GLY A 4 7.27 27.23 5.89
C GLY A 4 6.88 25.89 5.24
N ALA A 5 7.14 25.74 3.94
CA ALA A 5 6.89 24.47 3.28
C ALA A 5 7.72 23.34 3.93
N LEU A 6 7.06 22.22 4.27
CA LEU A 6 7.70 21.05 4.88
C LEU A 6 8.87 20.54 4.00
N LEU A 7 8.70 20.59 2.68
CA LEU A 7 9.73 20.29 1.71
C LEU A 7 10.04 21.55 0.90
N CYS A 8 11.24 22.08 1.05
CA CYS A 8 11.70 23.29 0.39
C CYS A 8 13.02 23.06 -0.36
N VAL A 9 13.33 23.95 -1.30
CA VAL A 9 14.64 23.97 -1.97
C VAL A 9 15.69 24.37 -0.93
N VAL A 10 16.72 23.54 -0.77
CA VAL A 10 17.74 23.72 0.29
C VAL A 10 18.83 24.73 -0.10
N GLY A 11 19.18 24.84 -1.39
CA GLY A 11 20.30 25.67 -1.85
C GLY A 11 20.06 26.36 -3.18
N GLY A 12 20.91 27.35 -3.47
CA GLY A 12 20.86 28.15 -4.68
C GLY A 12 19.87 29.33 -4.63
N PRO A 13 19.66 30.02 -5.76
CA PRO A 13 18.88 31.26 -5.81
C PRO A 13 17.40 31.14 -5.39
N THR A 14 16.87 29.91 -5.34
CA THR A 14 15.48 29.62 -4.99
C THR A 14 15.33 28.97 -3.60
N ALA A 15 16.37 29.01 -2.76
CA ALA A 15 16.32 28.43 -1.42
C ALA A 15 15.13 28.94 -0.60
N GLY A 16 14.55 28.05 0.21
CA GLY A 16 13.35 28.33 1.03
C GLY A 16 12.02 28.28 0.28
N ARG A 17 12.02 28.28 -1.06
CA ARG A 17 10.78 28.08 -1.85
C ARG A 17 10.27 26.64 -1.70
N PRO A 18 8.95 26.42 -1.77
CA PRO A 18 8.39 25.07 -1.79
C PRO A 18 8.99 24.22 -2.90
N TRP A 19 9.29 22.96 -2.60
CA TRP A 19 9.79 22.03 -3.60
C TRP A 19 8.66 21.61 -4.54
N SER A 20 8.81 21.86 -5.85
CA SER A 20 7.74 21.61 -6.81
C SER A 20 7.51 20.10 -7.03
N ALA A 21 6.26 19.71 -7.26
CA ALA A 21 5.90 18.31 -7.53
C ALA A 21 6.58 17.75 -8.78
N THR A 22 6.89 18.60 -9.76
CA THR A 22 7.65 18.20 -10.96
C THR A 22 9.12 17.90 -10.62
N ALA A 23 9.75 18.77 -9.83
CA ALA A 23 11.12 18.55 -9.36
C ALA A 23 11.21 17.28 -8.49
N ALA A 24 10.26 17.07 -7.58
CA ALA A 24 10.18 15.85 -6.77
C ALA A 24 10.09 14.58 -7.63
N ARG A 25 9.25 14.57 -8.66
CA ARG A 25 9.13 13.44 -9.60
C ARG A 25 10.42 13.20 -10.39
N ALA A 26 11.10 14.26 -10.82
CA ALA A 26 12.37 14.16 -11.53
C ALA A 26 13.47 13.57 -10.64
N THR A 27 13.59 14.07 -9.40
CA THR A 27 14.55 13.55 -8.41
C THR A 27 14.27 12.08 -8.09
N LEU A 28 13.02 11.70 -7.86
CA LEU A 28 12.66 10.28 -7.63
C LEU A 28 13.04 9.39 -8.82
N ARG A 29 12.85 9.88 -10.05
CA ARG A 29 13.25 9.14 -11.27
C ARG A 29 14.77 8.97 -11.34
N GLN A 30 15.54 10.01 -11.05
CA GLN A 30 17.01 9.96 -11.03
C GLN A 30 17.53 9.00 -9.95
N LEU A 31 17.00 9.09 -8.73
CA LEU A 31 17.35 8.18 -7.64
C LEU A 31 17.03 6.72 -7.98
N ALA A 32 15.90 6.46 -8.62
CA ALA A 32 15.54 5.12 -9.05
C ALA A 32 16.52 4.56 -10.09
N VAL A 33 16.97 5.38 -11.05
CA VAL A 33 18.00 4.98 -12.01
C VAL A 33 19.32 4.69 -11.30
N ALA A 34 19.74 5.56 -10.38
CA ALA A 34 20.95 5.35 -9.59
C ALA A 34 20.90 4.09 -8.72
N ALA A 35 19.71 3.73 -8.22
CA ALA A 35 19.46 2.51 -7.46
C ALA A 35 19.31 1.25 -8.35
N GLY A 36 19.51 1.35 -9.67
CA GLY A 36 19.41 0.21 -10.59
C GLY A 36 17.98 -0.26 -10.87
N VAL A 37 16.96 0.57 -10.60
CA VAL A 37 15.57 0.25 -10.92
C VAL A 37 15.36 0.29 -12.43
N ARG A 38 15.31 -0.89 -13.04
CA ARG A 38 15.21 -1.07 -14.49
C ARG A 38 13.88 -0.62 -15.10
N ARG A 39 12.79 -0.67 -14.32
CA ARG A 39 11.45 -0.28 -14.80
C ARG A 39 11.19 1.22 -14.60
N ARG A 40 10.14 1.73 -15.26
CA ARG A 40 9.68 3.10 -15.03
C ARG A 40 9.29 3.26 -13.55
N PHE A 41 9.82 4.30 -12.92
CA PHE A 41 9.59 4.60 -11.50
C PHE A 41 8.69 5.82 -11.32
N ALA A 42 7.66 5.69 -10.49
CA ALA A 42 6.72 6.75 -10.14
C ALA A 42 6.33 6.69 -8.66
N ALA A 43 6.00 7.84 -8.06
CA ALA A 43 5.70 7.95 -6.63
C ALA A 43 4.55 7.01 -6.15
N HIS A 44 3.56 6.71 -7.01
CA HIS A 44 2.49 5.78 -6.63
C HIS A 44 3.00 4.34 -6.40
N GLN A 45 4.12 3.95 -7.02
CA GLN A 45 4.72 2.63 -6.78
C GLN A 45 5.28 2.49 -5.37
N LEU A 46 5.74 3.58 -4.74
CA LEU A 46 6.12 3.57 -3.33
C LEU A 46 4.88 3.32 -2.44
N ARG A 47 3.73 3.89 -2.80
CA ARG A 47 2.47 3.60 -2.09
C ARG A 47 2.05 2.14 -2.24
N HIS A 48 2.27 1.53 -3.41
CA HIS A 48 2.03 0.09 -3.59
C HIS A 48 3.01 -0.76 -2.79
N ALA A 49 4.30 -0.43 -2.84
CA ALA A 49 5.32 -1.14 -2.07
C ALA A 49 5.05 -1.09 -0.56
N HIS A 50 4.57 0.06 -0.05
CA HIS A 50 4.17 0.21 1.34
C HIS A 50 3.00 -0.73 1.72
N ALA A 51 1.96 -0.80 0.88
CA ALA A 51 0.82 -1.71 1.09
C ALA A 51 1.26 -3.19 1.15
N VAL A 52 2.13 -3.57 0.21
CA VAL A 52 2.70 -4.92 0.15
C VAL A 52 3.58 -5.21 1.37
N GLY A 53 4.34 -4.22 1.84
CA GLY A 53 5.13 -4.32 3.07
C GLY A 53 4.25 -4.63 4.29
N MET A 54 3.20 -3.82 4.49
CA MET A 54 2.25 -4.04 5.59
C MET A 54 1.57 -5.41 5.52
N ALA A 55 1.23 -5.89 4.33
CA ALA A 55 0.65 -7.21 4.16
C ALA A 55 1.64 -8.33 4.54
N ARG A 56 2.90 -8.21 4.12
CA ARG A 56 3.98 -9.15 4.50
C ARG A 56 4.29 -9.13 5.99
N GLU A 57 4.05 -7.99 6.65
CA GLU A 57 4.16 -7.82 8.10
C GLU A 57 2.92 -8.35 8.86
N GLY A 58 1.90 -8.86 8.16
CA GLY A 58 0.69 -9.41 8.76
C GLY A 58 -0.31 -8.36 9.22
N VAL A 59 -0.20 -7.11 8.76
CA VAL A 59 -1.17 -6.05 9.09
C VAL A 59 -2.53 -6.41 8.48
N PRO A 60 -3.63 -6.39 9.25
CA PRO A 60 -4.94 -6.74 8.73
C PRO A 60 -5.34 -5.89 7.52
N LEU A 61 -5.92 -6.52 6.50
CA LEU A 61 -6.31 -5.85 5.26
C LEU A 61 -7.19 -4.61 5.49
N VAL A 62 -8.12 -4.67 6.44
CA VAL A 62 -8.97 -3.52 6.78
C VAL A 62 -8.18 -2.30 7.27
N VAL A 63 -7.03 -2.51 7.91
CA VAL A 63 -6.13 -1.44 8.37
C VAL A 63 -5.34 -0.89 7.19
N ILE A 64 -4.81 -1.76 6.33
CA ILE A 64 -4.12 -1.38 5.09
C ILE A 64 -5.04 -0.54 4.21
N GLN A 65 -6.30 -0.95 4.04
CA GLN A 65 -7.30 -0.25 3.23
C GLN A 65 -7.56 1.19 3.71
N ARG A 66 -7.48 1.47 5.01
CA ARG A 66 -7.70 2.83 5.54
C ARG A 66 -6.65 3.84 5.09
N GLN A 67 -5.49 3.39 4.61
CA GLN A 67 -4.43 4.25 4.05
C GLN A 67 -4.57 4.45 2.54
N HIS A 68 -5.55 3.81 1.87
CA HIS A 68 -5.78 3.89 0.44
C HIS A 68 -7.17 4.45 0.11
N ALA A 69 -7.22 5.50 -0.73
CA ALA A 69 -8.47 6.17 -1.08
C ALA A 69 -9.41 5.37 -2.01
N ASN A 70 -8.99 4.21 -2.56
CA ASN A 70 -9.81 3.46 -3.53
C ASN A 70 -9.60 1.93 -3.43
N LEU A 71 -10.71 1.20 -3.24
CA LEU A 71 -10.78 -0.22 -2.88
C LEU A 71 -10.22 -1.19 -3.94
N GLY A 72 -10.23 -0.79 -5.22
CA GLY A 72 -9.79 -1.64 -6.34
C GLY A 72 -8.27 -1.91 -6.39
N ILE A 73 -7.47 -1.14 -5.65
CA ILE A 73 -6.00 -1.27 -5.63
C ILE A 73 -5.49 -2.21 -4.53
N THR A 74 -6.30 -2.51 -3.51
CA THR A 74 -5.86 -3.39 -2.41
C THR A 74 -6.36 -4.82 -2.59
N SER A 75 -7.54 -5.01 -3.20
CA SER A 75 -8.17 -6.34 -3.39
C SER A 75 -7.48 -7.21 -4.44
N ILE A 76 -7.01 -6.65 -5.57
CA ILE A 76 -6.41 -7.44 -6.68
C ILE A 76 -4.97 -7.90 -6.34
N TYR A 77 -4.27 -7.20 -5.46
CA TYR A 77 -2.85 -7.46 -5.21
C TYR A 77 -2.58 -8.43 -4.06
N LEU A 78 -3.53 -8.58 -3.13
CA LEU A 78 -3.40 -9.50 -2.00
C LEU A 78 -3.89 -10.92 -2.32
N GLU A 79 -4.76 -11.09 -3.32
CA GLU A 79 -5.11 -12.41 -3.85
C GLU A 79 -3.87 -13.23 -4.27
N GLY A 80 -2.80 -12.55 -4.71
CA GLY A 80 -1.55 -13.18 -5.14
C GLY A 80 -0.43 -13.22 -4.10
N ILE A 81 -0.62 -12.69 -2.89
CA ILE A 81 0.46 -12.58 -1.88
C ILE A 81 0.52 -13.79 -0.95
N ASP A 82 -0.63 -14.37 -0.57
CA ASP A 82 -0.64 -15.66 0.11
C ASP A 82 -2.05 -16.29 0.09
N SER A 83 -2.33 -17.20 -0.84
CA SER A 83 -3.59 -17.95 -0.84
C SER A 83 -3.66 -18.94 0.33
N SER A 84 -2.52 -19.26 0.99
CA SER A 84 -2.48 -20.26 2.05
C SER A 84 -3.20 -19.77 3.32
N GLU A 85 -3.21 -18.46 3.59
CA GLU A 85 -3.97 -17.89 4.71
C GLU A 85 -5.49 -18.05 4.50
N ILE A 86 -5.97 -17.79 3.28
CA ILE A 86 -7.37 -18.00 2.90
C ILE A 86 -7.73 -19.49 2.99
N ILE A 87 -6.90 -20.35 2.39
CA ILE A 87 -7.10 -21.80 2.36
C ILE A 87 -7.11 -22.39 3.78
N ASN A 88 -6.16 -22.00 4.64
CA ASN A 88 -6.09 -22.48 6.02
C ASN A 88 -7.27 -21.97 6.86
N THR A 89 -7.67 -20.71 6.69
CA THR A 89 -8.84 -20.16 7.40
C THR A 89 -10.13 -20.88 7.00
N VAL A 90 -10.31 -21.19 5.71
CA VAL A 90 -11.45 -21.98 5.23
C VAL A 90 -11.38 -23.42 5.74
N HIS A 91 -10.21 -24.05 5.70
CA HIS A 91 -10.03 -25.42 6.18
C HIS A 91 -10.27 -25.57 7.70
N GLN A 92 -9.90 -24.57 8.49
CA GLN A 92 -10.09 -24.59 9.94
C GLN A 92 -11.51 -24.23 10.37
N ARG A 93 -12.35 -23.73 9.45
CA ARG A 93 -13.72 -23.37 9.78
C ARG A 93 -14.57 -24.63 10.01
N PRO A 94 -15.18 -24.80 11.20
CA PRO A 94 -16.10 -25.90 11.44
C PRO A 94 -17.28 -25.86 10.47
N ALA A 95 -17.65 -27.02 9.93
CA ALA A 95 -18.80 -27.14 9.06
C ALA A 95 -20.07 -26.63 9.77
N PRO A 96 -20.98 -25.93 9.08
CA PRO A 96 -22.26 -25.55 9.68
C PRO A 96 -23.01 -26.81 10.08
N VAL A 97 -23.22 -27.01 11.38
CA VAL A 97 -24.06 -28.10 11.88
C VAL A 97 -25.50 -27.60 11.98
N LEU A 98 -26.40 -28.23 11.22
CA LEU A 98 -27.84 -28.08 11.46
C LEU A 98 -28.24 -29.06 12.57
N PRO A 99 -28.91 -28.60 13.64
CA PRO A 99 -29.45 -29.51 14.65
C PRO A 99 -30.44 -30.46 13.98
N ALA A 100 -30.31 -31.77 14.22
CA ALA A 100 -31.22 -32.77 13.65
C ALA A 100 -32.70 -32.53 14.00
N SER A 101 -32.98 -31.78 15.07
CA SER A 101 -34.32 -31.36 15.47
C SER A 101 -34.93 -30.22 14.65
N ALA A 102 -34.15 -29.53 13.81
CA ALA A 102 -34.62 -28.39 13.04
C ALA A 102 -35.65 -28.77 11.93
N GLY A 103 -35.75 -30.04 11.57
CA GLY A 103 -36.70 -30.57 10.57
C GLY A 103 -37.91 -31.31 11.15
N LEU A 104 -38.04 -31.42 12.47
CA LEU A 104 -39.16 -32.09 13.13
C LEU A 104 -40.23 -31.06 13.52
N ARG A 105 -41.04 -30.64 12.54
CA ARG A 105 -42.32 -29.96 12.75
C ARG A 105 -43.36 -30.48 11.77
#